data_AF-A0AA45U0K4-F1
#
_entry.id   AF-A0AA45U0K4-F1
#
_cell.length_a   1.000
_cell.length_b   1.000
_cell.length_c   1.000
_cell.angle_alpha   90.00
_cell.angle_beta   90.00
_cell.angle_gamma   90.00
#
_symmetry.space_group_name_H-M   'P 1'
#
loop_
_entity.id
_entity.type
_entity.pdbx_description
1 polymer ?
#
loop_
_entity_poly.entity_id
_entity_poly.type
_entity_poly.pdbx_seq_one_letter_code
_entity_poly.pdbx_strand_id
1 'polypeptide(L)'
;AHTVQAVRRYLKDFLSRPASLDAPASLASCLDSLPSGERLRLLDALYEMALADGPLQRSEREALKRMAEGLDVPDAKVQALAELHLGDATAHYQTLGLPPDATDAEVKSAYRKLAARFHPDKAAHLAPKAAEQAARRFQAARDAYEEIRRLRGL
;
A
#
# COMPACT_ATOMS: atom_id res chain seq x y z
N ALA A 1 -10.77 27.86 -9.77
CA ALA A 1 -10.88 26.76 -8.78
C ALA A 1 -11.67 25.54 -9.29
N HIS A 2 -12.56 25.66 -10.29
CA HIS A 2 -13.37 24.53 -10.79
C HIS A 2 -12.61 23.49 -11.64
N THR A 3 -11.52 23.87 -12.30
CA THR A 3 -10.81 23.00 -13.25
C THR A 3 -10.05 21.86 -12.55
N VAL A 4 -9.43 22.15 -11.40
CA VAL A 4 -8.68 21.15 -10.61
C VAL A 4 -9.63 20.10 -10.02
N GLN A 5 -10.79 20.52 -9.49
CA GLN A 5 -11.80 19.58 -8.99
C GLN A 5 -12.43 18.72 -10.09
N ALA A 6 -12.59 19.25 -11.30
CA ALA A 6 -13.09 18.49 -12.44
C ALA A 6 -12.06 17.44 -12.92
N VAL A 7 -10.79 17.83 -13.07
CA VAL A 7 -9.69 16.91 -13.43
C VAL A 7 -9.53 15.83 -12.35
N ARG A 8 -9.59 16.22 -11.08
CA ARG A 8 -9.57 15.31 -9.93
C ARG A 8 -10.68 14.27 -9.98
N ARG A 9 -11.93 14.70 -10.19
CA ARG A 9 -13.08 13.80 -10.29
C ARG A 9 -12.97 12.87 -11.51
N TYR A 10 -12.51 13.39 -12.64
CA TYR A 10 -12.30 12.60 -13.85
C TYR A 10 -11.23 11.52 -13.66
N LEU A 11 -10.09 11.87 -13.06
CA LEU A 11 -9.05 10.89 -12.73
C LEU A 11 -9.53 9.88 -11.68
N LYS A 12 -10.32 10.30 -10.69
CA LYS A 12 -10.89 9.41 -9.68
C LYS A 12 -11.88 8.41 -10.29
N ASP A 13 -12.74 8.87 -11.20
CA ASP A 13 -13.63 8.01 -11.99
C ASP A 13 -12.83 7.06 -12.92
N PHE A 14 -11.67 7.50 -13.41
CA PHE A 14 -10.76 6.66 -14.20
C PHE A 14 -10.09 5.57 -13.36
N LEU A 15 -9.59 5.90 -12.16
CA LEU A 15 -8.94 4.97 -11.25
C LEU A 15 -9.90 3.94 -10.63
N SER A 16 -11.18 4.30 -10.48
CA SER A 16 -12.21 3.45 -9.86
C SER A 16 -12.89 2.48 -10.83
N ARG A 17 -12.64 2.59 -12.15
CA ARG A 17 -13.10 1.60 -13.13
C ARG A 17 -12.27 0.32 -13.02
N PRO A 18 -12.91 -0.88 -13.05
CA PRO A 18 -12.16 -2.13 -13.16
C PRO A 18 -11.35 -2.06 -14.46
N ALA A 19 -10.04 -2.24 -14.33
CA ALA A 19 -9.13 -2.14 -15.43
C ALA A 19 -9.42 -3.27 -16.42
N SER A 20 -10.17 -2.97 -17.48
CA SER A 20 -9.49 -3.20 -18.74
C SER A 20 -8.53 -2.02 -18.89
N LEU A 21 -7.24 -2.31 -18.88
CA LEU A 21 -6.27 -1.45 -19.55
C LEU A 21 -6.49 -1.58 -21.07
N ASP A 22 -7.75 -1.54 -21.54
CA ASP A 22 -8.07 -1.12 -22.89
C ASP A 22 -7.92 0.40 -22.91
N ALA A 23 -6.75 0.89 -22.49
CA ALA A 23 -6.34 2.19 -22.89
C ALA A 23 -6.32 2.12 -24.43
N PRO A 24 -7.02 3.02 -25.15
CA PRO A 24 -6.78 3.12 -26.59
C PRO A 24 -5.27 3.20 -26.76
N ALA A 25 -4.70 2.45 -27.71
CA ALA A 25 -3.26 2.24 -27.86
C ALA A 25 -2.39 3.51 -27.73
N SER A 26 -2.99 4.69 -27.94
CA SER A 26 -2.45 6.02 -27.69
C SER A 26 -2.00 6.32 -26.24
N LEU A 27 -2.70 5.84 -25.21
CA LEU A 27 -2.32 6.12 -23.81
C LEU A 27 -1.17 5.22 -23.36
N ALA A 28 -1.19 3.94 -23.73
CA ALA A 28 -0.09 3.01 -23.49
C ALA A 28 1.21 3.48 -24.19
N SER A 29 1.12 3.92 -25.46
CA SER A 29 2.29 4.45 -26.19
C SER A 29 2.82 5.77 -25.60
N CYS A 30 1.95 6.61 -25.06
CA CYS A 30 2.36 7.81 -24.33
C CYS A 30 3.08 7.47 -23.02
N LEU A 31 2.63 6.44 -22.29
CA LEU A 31 3.26 6.03 -21.04
C LEU A 31 4.62 5.36 -21.27
N ASP A 32 4.78 4.58 -22.34
CA ASP A 32 6.05 3.98 -22.73
C ASP A 32 7.13 5.00 -23.06
N SER A 33 6.73 6.15 -23.64
CA SER A 33 7.65 7.23 -24.03
C SER A 33 8.03 8.17 -22.87
N LEU A 34 7.42 8.05 -21.69
CA LEU A 34 7.77 8.87 -20.53
C LEU A 34 9.11 8.44 -19.94
N PRO A 35 10.07 9.35 -19.71
CA PRO A 35 11.29 9.05 -18.98
C PRO A 35 10.98 8.69 -17.52
N SER A 36 11.82 7.87 -16.89
CA SER A 36 11.60 7.33 -15.54
C SER A 36 11.34 8.38 -14.45
N GLY A 37 11.85 9.61 -14.64
CA GLY A 37 11.61 10.73 -13.73
C GLY A 37 10.18 11.29 -13.81
N GLU A 38 9.58 11.31 -15.00
CA GLU A 38 8.20 11.77 -15.19
C GLU A 38 7.18 10.74 -14.73
N ARG A 39 7.48 9.45 -14.93
CA ARG A 39 6.66 8.35 -14.39
C ARG A 39 6.54 8.42 -12.87
N LEU A 40 7.65 8.76 -12.20
CA LEU A 40 7.66 8.95 -10.74
C LEU A 40 6.82 10.15 -10.31
N ARG A 41 6.93 11.29 -11.00
CA ARG A 41 6.12 12.49 -10.73
C ARG A 41 4.63 12.26 -10.93
N LEU A 42 4.27 11.46 -11.94
CA LEU A 42 2.88 11.07 -12.15
C LEU A 42 2.37 10.25 -10.97
N LEU A 43 3.13 9.23 -10.54
CA LEU A 43 2.78 8.40 -9.39
C LEU A 43 2.67 9.23 -8.11
N ASP A 44 3.58 10.17 -7.89
CA ASP A 44 3.57 11.12 -6.78
C ASP A 44 2.29 11.97 -6.74
N ALA A 45 1.92 12.58 -7.87
CA ALA A 45 0.70 13.37 -7.99
C ALA A 45 -0.58 12.52 -7.77
N LEU A 46 -0.56 11.24 -8.15
CA LEU A 46 -1.66 10.32 -7.90
C LEU A 46 -1.81 10.00 -6.40
N TYR A 47 -0.70 9.83 -5.68
CA TYR A 47 -0.71 9.69 -4.22
C TYR A 47 -1.30 10.92 -3.54
N GLU A 48 -0.82 12.13 -3.89
CA GLU A 48 -1.35 13.38 -3.35
C GLU A 48 -2.85 13.51 -3.57
N MET A 49 -3.31 13.21 -4.79
CA MET A 49 -4.72 13.32 -5.14
C MET A 49 -5.60 12.33 -4.38
N ALA A 50 -5.12 11.10 -4.21
CA ALA A 50 -5.85 10.05 -3.51
C ALA A 50 -5.94 10.33 -2.00
N LEU A 51 -4.91 10.92 -1.40
CA LEU A 51 -4.91 11.33 0.01
C LEU A 51 -5.67 12.63 0.28
N ALA A 52 -5.91 13.45 -0.74
CA ALA A 52 -6.53 14.76 -0.56
C ALA A 52 -8.02 14.70 -0.14
N ASP A 53 -8.71 13.57 -0.31
CA ASP A 53 -10.11 13.40 0.14
C ASP A 53 -10.22 12.70 1.50
N GLY A 54 -9.09 12.27 2.08
CA GLY A 54 -9.05 11.51 3.32
C GLY A 54 -8.15 10.27 3.20
N PRO A 55 -8.34 9.27 4.07
CA PRO A 55 -7.50 8.09 4.07
C PRO A 55 -7.63 7.32 2.76
N LEU A 56 -6.50 6.83 2.27
CA LEU A 56 -6.42 6.11 1.00
C LEU A 56 -7.36 4.89 0.99
N GLN A 57 -8.33 4.89 0.08
CA GLN A 57 -9.32 3.83 -0.01
C GLN A 57 -8.70 2.56 -0.61
N ARG A 58 -9.34 1.41 -0.39
CA ARG A 58 -8.87 0.13 -0.92
C ARG A 58 -8.71 0.15 -2.44
N SER A 59 -9.71 0.65 -3.16
CA SER A 59 -9.69 0.73 -4.64
C SER A 59 -8.59 1.66 -5.15
N GLU A 60 -8.34 2.78 -4.46
CA GLU A 60 -7.28 3.74 -4.81
C GLU A 60 -5.89 3.12 -4.59
N ARG A 61 -5.70 2.41 -3.49
CA ARG A 61 -4.45 1.70 -3.18
C ARG A 61 -4.16 0.59 -4.20
N GLU A 62 -5.18 -0.19 -4.55
CA GLU A 62 -5.09 -1.22 -5.61
C GLU A 62 -4.86 -0.58 -7.00
N ALA A 63 -5.41 0.60 -7.28
CA ALA A 63 -5.15 1.32 -8.53
C ALA A 63 -3.72 1.88 -8.60
N LEU A 64 -3.23 2.52 -7.53
CA LEU A 64 -1.87 3.04 -7.45
C LEU A 64 -0.82 1.95 -7.66
N LYS A 65 -1.01 0.77 -7.06
CA LYS A 65 -0.10 -0.37 -7.24
C LYS A 65 -0.08 -0.86 -8.69
N ARG A 66 -1.25 -1.03 -9.31
CA ARG A 66 -1.36 -1.42 -10.73
C ARG A 66 -0.76 -0.37 -11.67
N MET A 67 -0.90 0.92 -11.34
CA MET A 67 -0.29 1.99 -12.12
C MET A 67 1.22 2.01 -11.96
N ALA A 68 1.75 1.79 -10.76
CA ALA A 68 3.19 1.67 -10.56
C ALA A 68 3.78 0.52 -11.39
N GLU A 69 3.11 -0.64 -11.41
CA GLU A 69 3.45 -1.78 -12.25
C GLU A 69 3.36 -1.43 -13.75
N GLY A 70 2.27 -0.80 -14.19
CA GLY A 70 2.08 -0.41 -15.59
C GLY A 70 3.00 0.71 -16.09
N LEU A 71 3.53 1.53 -15.19
CA LEU A 71 4.52 2.58 -15.47
C LEU A 71 5.96 2.05 -15.37
N ASP A 72 6.15 0.77 -15.02
CA ASP A 72 7.47 0.17 -14.80
C ASP A 72 8.32 1.02 -13.81
N VAL A 73 7.67 1.46 -12.73
CA VAL A 73 8.34 2.16 -11.63
C VAL A 73 8.95 1.10 -10.70
N PRO A 74 10.26 1.15 -10.42
CA PRO A 74 10.88 0.19 -9.51
C PRO A 74 10.23 0.21 -8.12
N ASP A 75 9.95 -0.96 -7.55
CA ASP A 75 9.33 -1.12 -6.23
C ASP A 75 9.98 -0.25 -5.15
N ALA A 76 11.31 -0.14 -5.14
CA ALA A 76 12.03 0.70 -4.19
C ALA A 76 11.60 2.18 -4.23
N LYS A 77 11.27 2.70 -5.43
CA LYS A 77 10.76 4.07 -5.58
C LYS A 77 9.29 4.19 -5.18
N VAL A 78 8.48 3.17 -5.44
CA VAL A 78 7.08 3.11 -5.01
C VAL A 78 7.01 3.12 -3.49
N GLN A 79 7.85 2.31 -2.84
CA GLN A 79 7.97 2.25 -1.39
C GLN A 79 8.40 3.60 -0.82
N ALA A 80 9.45 4.22 -1.37
CA ALA A 80 9.91 5.53 -0.92
C ALA A 80 8.84 6.62 -1.06
N LEU A 81 8.06 6.62 -2.16
CA LEU A 81 6.92 7.53 -2.33
C LEU A 81 5.82 7.25 -1.31
N ALA A 82 5.44 5.98 -1.13
CA ALA A 82 4.44 5.60 -0.17
C ALA A 82 4.86 5.97 1.27
N GLU A 83 6.15 5.83 1.61
CA GLU A 83 6.71 6.27 2.90
C GLU A 83 6.60 7.78 3.09
N LEU A 84 6.96 8.56 2.07
CA LEU A 84 6.86 10.02 2.08
C LEU A 84 5.43 10.49 2.35
N HIS A 85 4.44 9.83 1.74
CA HIS A 85 3.03 10.22 1.81
C HIS A 85 2.29 9.68 3.04
N LEU A 86 2.66 8.50 3.54
CA LEU A 86 1.96 7.83 4.65
C LEU A 86 2.60 8.12 6.02
N GLY A 87 3.82 8.66 6.06
CA GLY A 87 4.48 9.13 7.28
C GLY A 87 4.55 8.05 8.36
N ASP A 88 4.13 8.39 9.59
CA ASP A 88 4.22 7.51 10.77
C ASP A 88 3.49 6.17 10.63
N ALA A 89 2.50 6.07 9.72
CA ALA A 89 1.80 4.82 9.47
C ALA A 89 2.71 3.70 8.93
N THR A 90 3.86 4.06 8.35
CA THR A 90 4.89 3.14 7.82
C THR A 90 5.43 2.16 8.85
N ALA A 91 5.58 2.57 10.10
CA ALA A 91 6.12 1.73 11.17
C ALA A 91 5.29 0.46 11.42
N HIS A 92 3.97 0.56 11.24
CA HIS A 92 3.07 -0.59 11.39
C HIS A 92 3.24 -1.60 10.25
N TYR A 93 3.41 -1.13 9.01
CA TYR A 93 3.68 -2.01 7.87
C TYR A 93 5.02 -2.73 8.02
N GLN A 94 6.06 -2.00 8.43
CA GLN A 94 7.39 -2.55 8.69
C GLN A 94 7.36 -3.62 9.79
N THR A 95 6.54 -3.44 10.84
CA THR A 95 6.33 -4.45 11.89
C THR A 95 5.76 -5.76 11.35
N LEU A 96 4.91 -5.69 10.32
CA LEU A 96 4.39 -6.86 9.60
C LEU A 96 5.36 -7.39 8.52
N GLY A 97 6.50 -6.73 8.31
CA GLY A 97 7.43 -7.03 7.22
C GLY A 97 6.85 -6.70 5.84
N LEU A 98 5.99 -5.69 5.78
CA LEU A 98 5.35 -5.23 4.56
C LEU A 98 5.80 -3.82 4.20
N PRO A 99 5.85 -3.51 2.90
CA PRO A 99 5.98 -2.14 2.48
C PRO A 99 4.67 -1.36 2.70
N PRO A 100 4.72 -0.03 2.80
CA PRO A 100 3.54 0.80 3.09
C PRO A 100 2.53 0.89 1.93
N ASP A 101 2.94 0.54 0.71
CA ASP A 101 2.06 0.39 -0.46
C ASP A 101 1.32 -0.96 -0.47
N ALA A 102 1.55 -1.83 0.52
CA ALA A 102 0.91 -3.15 0.59
C ALA A 102 -0.63 -3.07 0.57
N THR A 103 -1.23 -3.96 -0.21
CA THR A 103 -2.69 -4.13 -0.32
C THR A 103 -3.28 -4.74 0.95
N ASP A 104 -4.60 -4.61 1.14
CA ASP A 104 -5.28 -5.17 2.31
C ASP A 104 -5.17 -6.70 2.35
N ALA A 105 -5.10 -7.34 1.18
CA ALA A 105 -4.89 -8.78 1.07
C ALA A 105 -3.50 -9.18 1.57
N GLU A 106 -2.47 -8.42 1.22
CA GLU A 106 -1.08 -8.63 1.67
C GLU A 106 -0.97 -8.42 3.18
N VAL A 107 -1.57 -7.35 3.72
CA VAL A 107 -1.65 -7.07 5.17
C VAL A 107 -2.27 -8.24 5.93
N LYS A 108 -3.46 -8.71 5.50
CA LYS A 108 -4.14 -9.86 6.11
C LYS A 108 -3.30 -11.13 6.00
N SER A 109 -2.63 -11.33 4.87
CA SER A 109 -1.77 -12.50 4.64
C SER A 109 -0.54 -12.50 5.56
N ALA A 110 0.16 -11.38 5.66
CA ALA A 110 1.34 -11.23 6.51
C ALA A 110 0.99 -11.42 7.99
N TYR A 111 -0.10 -10.79 8.46
CA TYR A 111 -0.57 -10.98 9.83
C TYR A 111 -0.86 -12.46 10.12
N ARG A 112 -1.61 -13.16 9.26
CA ARG A 112 -1.89 -14.60 9.44
C ARG A 112 -0.61 -15.44 9.50
N LYS A 113 0.38 -15.14 8.66
CA LYS A 113 1.68 -15.84 8.66
C LYS A 113 2.43 -15.63 9.98
N LEU A 114 2.49 -14.38 10.47
CA LEU A 114 3.14 -14.05 11.74
C LEU A 114 2.41 -14.65 12.93
N ALA A 115 1.08 -14.55 12.96
CA ALA A 115 0.24 -15.15 13.98
C ALA A 115 0.43 -16.67 14.04
N ALA A 116 0.45 -17.35 12.90
CA ALA A 116 0.69 -18.79 12.84
C ALA A 116 2.13 -19.19 13.23
N ARG A 117 3.11 -18.28 13.09
CA ARG A 117 4.51 -18.53 13.45
C ARG A 117 4.79 -18.32 14.94
N PHE A 118 4.16 -17.30 15.53
CA PHE A 118 4.41 -16.89 16.91
C PHE A 118 3.24 -17.19 17.86
N HIS A 119 2.27 -18.02 17.44
CA HIS A 119 1.13 -18.40 18.25
C HIS A 119 1.58 -19.00 19.59
N PRO A 120 0.95 -18.62 20.73
CA PRO A 120 1.36 -19.10 22.06
C PRO A 120 1.36 -20.63 22.18
N ASP A 121 0.42 -21.31 21.50
CA ASP A 121 0.37 -22.78 21.41
C ASP A 121 1.68 -23.38 20.85
N LYS A 122 2.20 -22.82 19.76
CA LYS A 122 3.46 -23.28 19.16
C LYS A 122 4.70 -22.85 19.95
N ALA A 123 4.58 -21.78 20.73
CA ALA A 123 5.64 -21.28 21.58
C ALA A 123 5.69 -22.00 22.94
N ALA A 124 4.68 -22.78 23.30
CA ALA A 124 4.59 -23.47 24.60
C ALA A 124 5.72 -24.47 24.85
N HIS A 125 6.31 -25.04 23.79
CA HIS A 125 7.43 -25.97 23.88
C HIS A 125 8.81 -25.30 23.84
N LEU A 126 8.87 -23.97 23.68
CA LEU A 126 10.13 -23.24 23.60
C LEU A 126 10.69 -22.94 25.00
N ALA A 127 12.02 -22.77 25.07
CA ALA A 127 12.66 -22.27 26.28
C ALA A 127 12.05 -20.91 26.70
N PRO A 128 11.99 -20.59 28.01
CA PRO A 128 11.27 -19.41 28.52
C PRO A 128 11.59 -18.10 27.79
N LYS A 129 12.88 -17.84 27.50
CA LYS A 129 13.31 -16.64 26.75
C LYS A 129 12.77 -16.60 25.32
N ALA A 130 12.71 -17.75 24.64
CA ALA A 130 12.21 -17.83 23.28
C ALA A 130 10.68 -17.73 23.23
N ALA A 131 9.98 -18.31 24.21
CA ALA A 131 8.54 -18.14 24.37
C ALA A 131 8.16 -16.67 24.63
N GLU A 132 8.91 -15.98 25.50
CA GLU A 132 8.71 -14.55 25.77
C GLU A 132 8.94 -13.69 24.51
N GLN A 133 9.99 -13.97 23.73
CA GLN A 133 10.24 -13.27 22.47
C GLN A 133 9.13 -13.52 21.43
N ALA A 134 8.62 -14.76 21.34
CA ALA A 134 7.50 -15.09 20.47
C ALA A 134 6.23 -14.32 20.88
N ALA A 135 5.92 -14.26 22.18
CA ALA A 135 4.80 -13.49 22.70
C ALA A 135 4.91 -11.98 22.38
N ARG A 136 6.10 -11.39 22.59
CA ARG A 136 6.35 -9.97 22.24
C ARG A 136 6.15 -9.71 20.75
N ARG A 137 6.64 -10.59 19.87
CA ARG A 137 6.47 -10.47 18.41
C ARG A 137 5.03 -10.66 17.97
N PHE A 138 4.31 -11.60 18.59
CA PHE A 138 2.90 -11.82 18.33
C PHE A 138 2.07 -10.58 18.70
N GLN A 139 2.34 -10.00 19.88
CA GLN A 139 1.67 -8.79 20.33
C GLN A 139 1.95 -7.61 19.39
N ALA A 140 3.22 -7.36 19.05
CA ALA A 140 3.59 -6.30 18.12
C ALA A 140 2.94 -6.45 16.74
N ALA A 141 2.88 -7.67 16.20
CA ALA A 141 2.21 -7.94 14.93
C ALA A 141 0.69 -7.71 15.01
N ARG A 142 0.07 -8.06 16.14
CA ARG A 142 -1.35 -7.81 16.38
C ARG A 142 -1.64 -6.31 16.48
N ASP A 143 -0.85 -5.57 17.25
CA ASP A 143 -1.04 -4.13 17.44
C ASP A 143 -0.85 -3.37 16.12
N ALA A 144 0.17 -3.73 15.35
CA ALA A 144 0.38 -3.17 14.02
C ALA A 144 -0.78 -3.48 13.06
N TYR A 145 -1.31 -4.70 13.08
CA TYR A 145 -2.45 -5.08 12.24
C TYR A 145 -3.72 -4.32 12.62
N GLU A 146 -4.04 -4.20 13.92
CA GLU A 146 -5.20 -3.44 14.39
C GLU A 146 -5.09 -1.96 14.02
N GLU A 147 -3.91 -1.35 14.15
CA GLU A 147 -3.72 0.04 13.78
C GLU A 147 -3.86 0.26 12.27
N ILE A 148 -3.29 -0.63 11.44
CA ILE A 148 -3.51 -0.60 9.99
C ILE A 148 -4.99 -0.76 9.66
N ARG A 149 -5.73 -1.64 10.38
CA ARG A 149 -7.17 -1.78 10.18
C ARG A 149 -7.91 -0.50 10.52
N ARG A 150 -7.57 0.14 11.63
CA ARG A 150 -8.15 1.41 12.07
C ARG A 150 -7.92 2.51 11.03
N LEU A 151 -6.69 2.65 10.53
CA LEU A 151 -6.32 3.63 9.50
C LEU A 151 -7.03 3.38 8.16
N ARG A 152 -7.34 2.12 7.85
CA ARG A 152 -7.95 1.71 6.57
C ARG A 152 -9.47 1.50 6.63
N GLY A 153 -10.07 1.52 7.82
CA GLY A 153 -11.49 1.21 8.02
C GLY A 153 -11.86 -0.26 7.74
N LEU A 154 -10.98 -1.21 8.07
CA LEU A 154 -11.12 -2.65 7.80
C LEU A 154 -11.79 -3.45 8.93
#